data_AF-A0A956Z2H7-F1
#
_entry.id   AF-A0A956Z2H7-F1
#
_cell.length_a   1.000
_cell.length_b   1.000
_cell.length_c   1.000
_cell.angle_alpha   90.00
_cell.angle_beta   90.00
_cell.angle_gamma   90.00
#
_symmetry.space_group_name_H-M   'P 1'
#
loop_
_entity.id
_entity.type
_entity.pdbx_description
1 polymer ?
#
loop_
_entity_poly.entity_id
_entity_poly.type
_entity_poly.pdbx_seq_one_letter_code
_entity_poly.pdbx_strand_id
1 'polypeptide(L)'
;MDLRMQPGFLGTGASMLADLTLLAYILLLVPAMLIGFFYARRKRFDSHHKPIMTAITLVNWLLIIFLMFVSYQQGVLPSLSQNLNNPRYLLPTLHLVIGGLAQIVATYLVIRMWFEKQLPGWFKVSNIKRFMRFTLAGWLIAALLGIAIYVTWYAASTPSDPAAPVSAESTPEATPEVTPDAAPEATPEVTAEPASG
;
A
#
# COMPACT_ATOMS: atom_id res chain seq x y z
N MET A 1 16.50 4.09 8.77
CA MET A 1 16.35 2.78 8.11
C MET A 1 15.06 2.82 7.31
N ASP A 2 15.11 2.58 5.99
CA ASP A 2 13.88 2.54 5.19
C ASP A 2 13.32 1.11 5.19
N LEU A 3 12.22 0.91 5.93
CA LEU A 3 11.56 -0.40 6.07
C LEU A 3 10.91 -0.89 4.76
N ARG A 4 10.81 -0.04 3.73
CA ARG A 4 10.30 -0.42 2.41
C ARG A 4 11.29 -1.26 1.61
N MET A 5 12.58 -1.11 1.88
CA MET A 5 13.66 -1.77 1.14
C MET A 5 14.23 -2.98 1.88
N GLN A 6 13.85 -3.19 3.13
CA GLN A 6 14.29 -4.37 3.90
C GLN A 6 13.42 -5.58 3.55
N PRO A 7 14.01 -6.77 3.36
CA PRO A 7 13.26 -7.99 3.08
C PRO A 7 12.36 -8.33 4.26
N GLY A 8 11.13 -8.74 3.99
CA GLY A 8 10.16 -9.18 5.00
C GLY A 8 10.60 -10.44 5.77
N PHE A 9 9.91 -10.70 6.87
CA PHE A 9 10.19 -11.84 7.77
C PHE A 9 9.17 -12.97 7.64
N LEU A 10 8.09 -12.78 6.88
CA LEU A 10 7.07 -13.79 6.64
C LEU A 10 7.49 -14.83 5.58
N GLY A 11 8.74 -14.78 5.10
CA GLY A 11 9.28 -15.74 4.11
C GLY A 11 8.71 -15.56 2.70
N THR A 12 8.27 -14.35 2.36
CA THR A 12 7.74 -13.98 1.03
C THR A 12 8.60 -12.89 0.38
N GLY A 13 8.31 -12.51 -0.86
CA GLY A 13 8.98 -11.40 -1.54
C GLY A 13 8.56 -10.00 -1.07
N ALA A 14 7.82 -9.91 0.04
CA ALA A 14 7.36 -8.66 0.62
C ALA A 14 8.48 -7.91 1.36
N SER A 15 8.30 -6.61 1.54
CA SER A 15 9.18 -5.80 2.39
C SER A 15 8.75 -5.87 3.86
N MET A 16 9.66 -5.51 4.77
CA MET A 16 9.39 -5.38 6.21
C MET A 16 8.15 -4.54 6.49
N LEU A 17 7.99 -3.42 5.77
CA LEU A 17 6.82 -2.55 5.94
C LEU A 17 5.53 -3.23 5.48
N ALA A 18 5.56 -4.02 4.40
CA ALA A 18 4.40 -4.75 3.92
C ALA A 18 3.95 -5.82 4.93
N ASP A 19 4.90 -6.61 5.46
CA ASP A 19 4.63 -7.63 6.49
C ASP A 19 4.04 -7.00 7.76
N LEU A 20 4.67 -5.94 8.25
CA LEU A 20 4.24 -5.25 9.46
C LEU A 20 2.85 -4.63 9.28
N THR A 21 2.57 -4.08 8.12
CA THR A 21 1.24 -3.52 7.79
C THR A 21 0.18 -4.62 7.78
N LEU A 22 0.45 -5.75 7.11
CA LEU A 22 -0.46 -6.88 7.08
C LEU A 22 -0.78 -7.36 8.50
N LEU A 23 0.25 -7.55 9.33
CA LEU A 23 0.06 -7.98 10.71
C LEU A 23 -0.64 -6.94 11.57
N ALA A 24 -0.30 -5.66 11.45
CA ALA A 24 -1.02 -4.60 12.15
C ALA A 24 -2.51 -4.62 11.78
N TYR A 25 -2.85 -4.86 10.52
CA TYR A 25 -4.24 -4.95 10.09
C TYR A 25 -4.96 -6.17 10.68
N ILE A 26 -4.34 -7.36 10.58
CA ILE A 26 -4.94 -8.63 11.03
C ILE A 26 -4.99 -8.75 12.55
N LEU A 27 -3.96 -8.29 13.26
CA LEU A 27 -3.82 -8.50 14.70
C LEU A 27 -4.33 -7.32 15.53
N LEU A 28 -4.38 -6.11 14.98
CA LEU A 28 -4.90 -4.94 15.70
C LEU A 28 -6.25 -4.48 15.13
N LEU A 29 -6.33 -4.12 13.84
CA LEU A 29 -7.54 -3.45 13.34
C LEU A 29 -8.76 -4.37 13.23
N VAL A 30 -8.61 -5.59 12.71
CA VAL A 30 -9.73 -6.54 12.62
C VAL A 30 -10.26 -6.90 14.01
N PRO A 31 -9.43 -7.31 15.00
CA PRO A 31 -9.90 -7.59 16.35
C PRO A 31 -10.51 -6.37 17.04
N ALA A 32 -9.89 -5.19 16.91
CA ALA A 32 -10.42 -3.97 17.51
C ALA A 32 -11.81 -3.63 16.98
N MET A 33 -12.05 -3.80 15.68
CA MET A 33 -13.38 -3.62 15.07
C MET A 33 -14.39 -4.62 15.65
N LEU A 34 -14.03 -5.89 15.80
CA LEU A 34 -14.90 -6.92 16.36
C LEU A 34 -15.20 -6.67 17.86
N ILE A 35 -14.22 -6.17 18.61
CA ILE A 35 -14.40 -5.71 20.00
C ILE A 35 -15.37 -4.52 20.04
N GLY A 36 -15.22 -3.56 19.13
CA GLY A 36 -16.16 -2.44 18.96
C GLY A 36 -17.59 -2.92 18.69
N PHE A 37 -17.76 -3.90 17.81
CA PHE A 37 -19.05 -4.56 17.56
C PHE A 37 -19.60 -5.25 18.81
N PHE A 38 -18.77 -5.98 19.55
CA PHE A 38 -19.15 -6.64 20.79
C PHE A 38 -19.69 -5.65 21.82
N TYR A 39 -18.99 -4.52 22.03
CA TYR A 39 -19.45 -3.47 22.95
C TYR A 39 -20.77 -2.82 22.49
N ALA A 40 -20.96 -2.62 21.19
CA ALA A 40 -22.23 -2.13 20.65
C ALA A 40 -23.38 -3.10 20.94
N ARG A 41 -23.15 -4.42 20.82
CA ARG A 41 -24.16 -5.44 21.15
C ARG A 41 -24.50 -5.48 22.64
N ARG A 42 -23.52 -5.23 23.50
CA ARG A 42 -23.68 -5.10 24.96
C ARG A 42 -24.24 -3.74 25.39
N LYS A 43 -24.57 -2.84 24.45
CA LYS A 43 -25.07 -1.48 24.71
C LYS A 43 -24.11 -0.60 25.53
N ARG A 44 -22.80 -0.92 25.53
CA ARG A 44 -21.75 -0.14 26.23
C ARG A 44 -21.22 0.97 25.31
N PHE A 45 -22.11 1.87 24.91
CA PHE A 45 -21.82 2.87 23.89
C PHE A 45 -20.81 3.92 24.34
N ASP A 46 -21.02 4.52 25.52
CA ASP A 46 -20.23 5.68 25.95
C ASP A 46 -18.83 5.31 26.42
N SER A 47 -18.69 4.31 27.27
CA SER A 47 -17.40 4.02 27.92
C SER A 47 -16.42 3.25 27.04
N HIS A 48 -16.90 2.43 26.10
CA HIS A 48 -16.04 1.49 25.35
C HIS A 48 -16.21 1.61 23.83
N HIS A 49 -17.44 1.53 23.31
CA HIS A 49 -17.65 1.53 21.87
C HIS A 49 -17.20 2.84 21.21
N LYS A 50 -17.61 3.99 21.76
CA LYS A 50 -17.22 5.33 21.28
C LYS A 50 -15.71 5.52 21.11
N PRO A 51 -14.90 5.37 22.17
CA PRO A 51 -13.46 5.60 22.05
C PRO A 51 -12.80 4.58 21.12
N ILE A 52 -13.18 3.31 21.19
CA ILE A 52 -12.59 2.25 20.34
C ILE A 52 -12.86 2.51 18.86
N MET A 53 -14.10 2.78 18.47
CA MET A 53 -14.45 3.04 17.07
C MET A 53 -13.80 4.32 16.55
N THR A 54 -13.66 5.34 17.41
CA THR A 54 -12.96 6.58 17.06
C THR A 54 -11.48 6.31 16.80
N ALA A 55 -10.80 5.61 17.72
CA ALA A 55 -9.39 5.27 17.60
C ALA A 55 -9.12 4.44 16.33
N ILE A 56 -9.90 3.38 16.10
CA ILE A 56 -9.77 2.53 14.91
C ILE A 56 -9.96 3.35 13.63
N THR A 57 -10.98 4.22 13.58
CA THR A 57 -11.26 5.03 12.39
C THR A 57 -10.10 6.00 12.10
N LEU A 58 -9.53 6.64 13.12
CA LEU A 58 -8.39 7.54 12.98
C LEU A 58 -7.11 6.81 12.55
N VAL A 59 -6.78 5.69 13.20
CA VAL A 59 -5.64 4.87 12.81
C VAL A 59 -5.80 4.37 11.37
N ASN A 60 -7.01 3.94 10.98
CA ASN A 60 -7.26 3.50 9.63
C ASN A 60 -7.12 4.64 8.60
N TRP A 61 -7.48 5.89 8.94
CA TRP A 61 -7.19 7.04 8.08
C TRP A 61 -5.69 7.25 7.85
N LEU A 62 -4.87 7.10 8.91
CA LEU A 62 -3.41 7.20 8.78
C LEU A 62 -2.86 6.13 7.83
N LEU A 63 -3.29 4.88 7.99
CA LEU A 63 -2.87 3.79 7.09
C LEU A 63 -3.35 4.02 5.65
N ILE A 64 -4.58 4.51 5.48
CA ILE A 64 -5.13 4.81 4.15
C ILE A 64 -4.30 5.89 3.46
N ILE A 65 -4.05 7.01 4.12
CA ILE A 65 -3.38 8.17 3.50
C ILE A 65 -1.90 7.89 3.25
N PHE A 66 -1.17 7.41 4.26
CA PHE A 66 0.28 7.33 4.18
C PHE A 66 0.81 6.05 3.52
N LEU A 67 -0.01 5.00 3.49
CA LEU A 67 0.43 3.70 3.00
C LEU A 67 -0.33 3.27 1.75
N MET A 68 -1.65 3.11 1.88
CA MET A 68 -2.48 2.62 0.77
C MET A 68 -2.52 3.60 -0.40
N PHE A 69 -2.80 4.88 -0.14
CA PHE A 69 -3.00 5.87 -1.19
C PHE A 69 -1.70 6.13 -1.96
N VAL A 70 -0.59 6.29 -1.24
CA VAL A 70 0.74 6.47 -1.85
C VAL A 70 1.12 5.23 -2.69
N SER A 71 0.97 4.03 -2.13
CA SER A 71 1.28 2.78 -2.85
C SER A 71 0.39 2.59 -4.09
N TYR A 72 -0.90 2.90 -3.98
CA TYR A 72 -1.84 2.80 -5.10
C TYR A 72 -1.51 3.79 -6.22
N GLN A 73 -1.21 5.04 -5.87
CA GLN A 73 -0.85 6.07 -6.85
C GLN A 73 0.41 5.72 -7.64
N GLN A 74 1.38 5.08 -6.99
CA GLN A 74 2.66 4.75 -7.62
C GLN A 74 2.63 3.40 -8.35
N GLY A 75 2.02 2.37 -7.75
CA GLY A 75 2.11 0.99 -8.23
C GLY A 75 0.92 0.50 -9.07
N VAL A 76 -0.25 1.14 -8.97
CA VAL A 76 -1.49 0.62 -9.58
C VAL A 76 -2.10 1.61 -10.55
N LEU A 77 -2.32 2.85 -10.11
CA LEU A 77 -3.05 3.87 -10.87
C LEU A 77 -2.47 4.15 -12.28
N PRO A 78 -1.13 4.24 -12.49
CA PRO A 78 -0.58 4.60 -13.80
C PRO A 78 -0.91 3.58 -14.91
N SER A 79 -1.04 2.31 -14.54
CA SER A 79 -1.26 1.21 -15.51
C SER A 79 -2.65 0.58 -15.41
N LEU A 80 -3.55 1.14 -14.60
CA LEU A 80 -4.85 0.56 -14.28
C LEU A 80 -5.73 0.35 -15.52
N SER A 81 -5.83 1.37 -16.38
CA SER A 81 -6.72 1.34 -17.56
C SER A 81 -6.38 0.22 -18.54
N GLN A 82 -5.10 -0.17 -18.60
CA GLN A 82 -4.60 -1.23 -19.48
C GLN A 82 -4.69 -2.62 -18.85
N ASN A 83 -4.88 -2.70 -17.52
CA ASN A 83 -4.72 -3.94 -16.75
C ASN A 83 -5.95 -4.29 -15.88
N LEU A 84 -7.16 -3.87 -16.27
CA LEU A 84 -8.39 -4.09 -15.50
C LEU A 84 -8.70 -5.58 -15.23
N ASN A 85 -8.23 -6.48 -16.10
CA ASN A 85 -8.41 -7.93 -15.94
C ASN A 85 -7.29 -8.61 -15.13
N ASN A 86 -6.24 -7.88 -14.77
CA ASN A 86 -5.12 -8.43 -14.00
C ASN A 86 -5.42 -8.31 -12.50
N PRO A 87 -5.44 -9.41 -11.74
CA PRO A 87 -5.71 -9.40 -10.29
C PRO A 87 -4.81 -8.44 -9.51
N ARG A 88 -3.56 -8.23 -9.93
CA ARG A 88 -2.63 -7.30 -9.27
C ARG A 88 -3.08 -5.83 -9.31
N TYR A 89 -3.93 -5.46 -10.27
CA TYR A 89 -4.49 -4.10 -10.40
C TYR A 89 -5.95 -4.05 -9.94
N LEU A 90 -6.72 -5.11 -10.23
CA LEU A 90 -8.12 -5.20 -9.86
C LEU A 90 -8.32 -5.29 -8.34
N LEU A 91 -7.56 -6.15 -7.64
CA LEU A 91 -7.72 -6.36 -6.20
C LEU A 91 -7.42 -5.09 -5.39
N PRO A 92 -6.30 -4.35 -5.60
CA PRO A 92 -6.09 -3.07 -4.92
C PRO A 92 -7.16 -2.03 -5.21
N THR A 93 -7.69 -2.00 -6.45
CA THR A 93 -8.75 -1.06 -6.82
C THR A 93 -10.07 -1.39 -6.11
N LEU A 94 -10.47 -2.67 -6.06
CA LEU A 94 -11.64 -3.11 -5.30
C LEU A 94 -11.47 -2.84 -3.80
N HIS A 95 -10.28 -3.12 -3.25
CA HIS A 95 -9.96 -2.82 -1.86
C HIS A 95 -10.08 -1.33 -1.55
N LEU A 96 -9.53 -0.46 -2.42
CA LEU A 96 -9.61 0.99 -2.27
C LEU A 96 -11.06 1.48 -2.28
N VAL A 97 -11.88 1.00 -3.23
CA VAL A 97 -13.28 1.42 -3.35
C VAL A 97 -14.11 0.94 -2.16
N ILE A 98 -14.04 -0.35 -1.83
CA ILE A 98 -14.83 -0.94 -0.74
C ILE A 98 -14.37 -0.40 0.62
N GLY A 99 -13.06 -0.39 0.86
CA GLY A 99 -12.45 0.12 2.08
C GLY A 99 -12.68 1.63 2.25
N GLY A 100 -12.51 2.40 1.17
CA GLY A 100 -12.77 3.85 1.16
C GLY A 100 -14.22 4.18 1.45
N LEU A 101 -15.17 3.49 0.82
CA LEU A 101 -16.59 3.67 1.12
C LEU A 101 -16.92 3.30 2.57
N ALA A 102 -16.41 2.17 3.06
CA ALA A 102 -16.59 1.77 4.45
C ALA A 102 -15.99 2.79 5.43
N GLN A 103 -14.82 3.36 5.11
CA GLN A 103 -14.15 4.38 5.91
C GLN A 103 -14.92 5.71 5.95
N ILE A 104 -15.49 6.14 4.83
CA ILE A 104 -16.35 7.34 4.76
C ILE A 104 -17.58 7.14 5.65
N VAL A 105 -18.25 5.99 5.53
CA VAL A 105 -19.43 5.68 6.37
C VAL A 105 -19.03 5.55 7.85
N ALA A 106 -17.90 4.93 8.16
CA ALA A 106 -17.38 4.85 9.53
C ALA A 106 -17.14 6.23 10.13
N THR A 107 -16.54 7.13 9.36
CA THR A 107 -16.29 8.52 9.75
C THR A 107 -17.60 9.26 10.04
N TYR A 108 -18.59 9.12 9.15
CA TYR A 108 -19.95 9.64 9.40
C TYR A 108 -20.54 9.09 10.70
N LEU A 109 -20.44 7.77 10.94
CA LEU A 109 -20.96 7.14 12.15
C LEU A 109 -20.25 7.63 13.42
N VAL A 110 -18.93 7.82 13.39
CA VAL A 110 -18.15 8.38 14.51
C VAL A 110 -18.59 9.81 14.80
N ILE A 111 -18.68 10.67 13.78
CA ILE A 111 -19.16 12.06 13.94
C ILE A 111 -20.57 12.05 14.54
N ARG A 112 -21.49 11.27 13.98
CA ARG A 112 -22.87 11.17 14.48
C ARG A 112 -22.92 10.69 15.93
N MET A 113 -22.05 9.77 16.30
CA MET A 113 -21.99 9.21 17.64
C MET A 113 -21.49 10.21 18.69
N TRP A 114 -20.64 11.16 18.33
CA TRP A 114 -20.18 12.25 19.20
C TRP A 114 -21.15 13.45 19.23
N PHE A 115 -21.78 13.77 18.11
CA PHE A 115 -22.60 14.98 17.94
C PHE A 115 -24.10 14.70 17.84
N GLU A 116 -24.58 13.56 18.35
CA GLU A 116 -25.98 13.11 18.18
C GLU A 116 -27.02 14.15 18.63
N LYS A 117 -26.72 14.91 19.68
CA LYS A 117 -27.61 15.94 20.23
C LYS A 117 -27.56 17.27 19.47
N GLN A 118 -26.45 17.56 18.81
CA GLN A 118 -26.17 18.82 18.13
C GLN A 118 -26.49 18.76 16.63
N LEU A 119 -26.59 17.57 16.05
CA LEU A 119 -26.82 17.41 14.62
C LEU A 119 -28.27 17.72 14.22
N PRO A 120 -28.47 18.49 13.12
CA PRO A 120 -29.79 18.79 12.60
C PRO A 120 -30.49 17.54 12.05
N GLY A 121 -31.82 17.55 12.03
CA GLY A 121 -32.64 16.38 11.68
C GLY A 121 -32.35 15.78 10.30
N TRP A 122 -32.01 16.61 9.31
CA TRP A 122 -31.67 16.17 7.95
C TRP A 122 -30.38 15.34 7.88
N PHE A 123 -29.50 15.43 8.88
CA PHE A 123 -28.27 14.64 8.96
C PHE A 123 -28.48 13.29 9.66
N LYS A 124 -29.64 13.07 10.30
CA LYS A 124 -29.96 11.86 11.05
C LYS A 124 -30.64 10.84 10.16
N VAL A 125 -29.90 9.80 9.77
CA VAL A 125 -30.49 8.62 9.14
C VAL A 125 -31.35 7.84 10.14
N SER A 126 -32.53 7.38 9.71
CA SER A 126 -33.49 6.63 10.54
C SER A 126 -33.00 5.22 10.89
N ASN A 127 -32.18 4.61 10.03
CA ASN A 127 -31.76 3.21 10.14
C ASN A 127 -30.24 3.06 10.37
N ILE A 128 -29.69 3.69 11.42
CA ILE A 128 -28.25 3.65 11.71
C ILE A 128 -27.66 2.24 11.81
N LYS A 129 -28.44 1.26 12.31
CA LYS A 129 -28.01 -0.14 12.42
C LYS A 129 -27.62 -0.75 11.06
N ARG A 130 -28.27 -0.32 9.96
CA ARG A 130 -27.91 -0.79 8.61
C ARG A 130 -26.55 -0.26 8.21
N PHE A 131 -26.30 1.03 8.43
CA PHE A 131 -25.00 1.65 8.14
C PHE A 131 -23.89 1.02 8.98
N MET A 132 -24.12 0.76 10.27
CA MET A 132 -23.14 0.05 11.11
C MET A 132 -22.79 -1.35 10.58
N ARG A 133 -23.80 -2.13 10.15
CA ARG A 133 -23.58 -3.47 9.57
C ARG A 133 -22.86 -3.39 8.22
N PHE A 134 -23.23 -2.40 7.39
CA PHE A 134 -22.59 -2.15 6.11
C PHE A 134 -21.11 -1.79 6.29
N THR A 135 -20.79 -0.89 7.23
CA THR A 135 -19.41 -0.55 7.57
C THR A 135 -18.63 -1.77 8.06
N LEU A 136 -19.19 -2.56 8.98
CA LEU A 136 -18.55 -3.78 9.49
C LEU A 136 -18.28 -4.79 8.37
N ALA A 137 -19.27 -5.04 7.51
CA ALA A 137 -19.13 -5.93 6.37
C ALA A 137 -18.09 -5.41 5.37
N GLY A 138 -18.13 -4.12 5.04
CA GLY A 138 -17.17 -3.47 4.15
C GLY A 138 -15.74 -3.54 4.66
N TRP A 139 -15.52 -3.28 5.96
CA TRP A 139 -14.20 -3.43 6.59
C TRP A 139 -13.72 -4.89 6.61
N LEU A 140 -14.59 -5.86 6.87
CA LEU A 140 -14.21 -7.28 6.79
C LEU A 140 -13.88 -7.72 5.36
N ILE A 141 -14.64 -7.28 4.37
CA ILE A 141 -14.35 -7.55 2.95
C ILE A 141 -13.03 -6.88 2.54
N ALA A 142 -12.79 -5.63 2.96
CA ALA A 142 -11.53 -4.95 2.74
C ALA A 142 -10.36 -5.71 3.39
N ALA A 143 -10.53 -6.21 4.62
CA ALA A 143 -9.52 -7.03 5.28
C ALA A 143 -9.14 -8.27 4.45
N LEU A 144 -10.14 -9.00 3.96
CA LEU A 144 -9.93 -10.17 3.10
C LEU A 144 -9.25 -9.79 1.78
N LEU A 145 -9.64 -8.67 1.17
CA LEU A 145 -8.98 -8.14 -0.02
C LEU A 145 -7.52 -7.75 0.26
N GLY A 146 -7.21 -7.19 1.43
CA GLY A 146 -5.83 -6.86 1.83
C GLY A 146 -4.94 -8.10 1.90
N ILE A 147 -5.46 -9.18 2.48
CA ILE A 147 -4.78 -10.49 2.49
C ILE A 147 -4.59 -11.01 1.06
N ALA A 148 -5.64 -10.95 0.23
CA ALA A 148 -5.55 -11.38 -1.17
C ALA A 148 -4.51 -10.56 -1.97
N ILE A 149 -4.42 -9.24 -1.75
CA ILE A 149 -3.40 -8.39 -2.37
C ILE A 149 -2.02 -8.86 -1.95
N TYR A 150 -1.78 -9.03 -0.65
CA TYR A 150 -0.49 -9.49 -0.15
C TYR A 150 -0.07 -10.83 -0.78
N VAL A 151 -0.98 -11.81 -0.82
CA VAL A 151 -0.71 -13.12 -1.43
C VAL A 151 -0.43 -12.98 -2.93
N THR A 152 -1.25 -12.24 -3.67
CA THR A 152 -1.08 -12.09 -5.14
C THR A 152 0.17 -11.33 -5.54
N TRP A 153 0.67 -10.44 -4.67
CA TRP A 153 1.89 -9.67 -4.91
C TRP A 153 3.15 -10.39 -4.45
N TYR A 154 3.10 -11.19 -3.37
CA TYR A 154 4.32 -11.67 -2.71
C TYR A 154 4.44 -13.19 -2.53
N ALA A 155 3.36 -13.98 -2.62
CA ALA A 155 3.41 -15.41 -2.32
C ALA A 155 4.14 -16.26 -3.37
N ALA A 156 4.34 -15.74 -4.59
CA ALA A 156 5.08 -16.43 -5.65
C ALA A 156 6.56 -16.04 -5.72
N SER A 157 6.99 -15.03 -4.95
CA SER A 157 8.36 -14.52 -4.97
C SER A 157 9.12 -15.09 -3.77
N THR A 158 9.83 -16.19 -3.97
CA THR A 158 10.84 -16.67 -3.01
C THR A 158 12.01 -15.65 -3.00
N PRO A 159 12.76 -15.45 -1.89
CA PRO A 159 13.87 -14.48 -1.82
C PRO A 159 15.02 -14.65 -2.84
N SER A 160 14.91 -15.63 -3.74
CA SER A 160 15.85 -15.92 -4.81
C SER A 160 15.47 -15.29 -6.16
N ASP A 161 14.27 -14.70 -6.28
CA ASP A 161 13.86 -13.96 -7.48
C ASP A 161 14.17 -12.46 -7.33
N PRO A 162 14.99 -11.86 -8.21
CA PRO A 162 15.25 -10.43 -8.17
C PRO A 162 13.97 -9.65 -8.53
N ALA A 163 13.47 -8.94 -7.53
CA ALA A 163 12.56 -7.80 -7.61
C ALA A 163 11.22 -8.01 -8.34
N ALA A 164 10.16 -8.28 -7.56
CA ALA A 164 8.87 -7.65 -7.85
C ALA A 164 9.06 -6.12 -7.78
N PRO A 165 8.52 -5.34 -8.73
CA PRO A 165 8.93 -3.96 -8.94
C PRO A 165 8.37 -3.08 -7.83
N VAL A 166 9.17 -2.85 -6.80
CA VAL A 166 9.18 -1.54 -6.16
C VAL A 166 10.06 -0.67 -7.03
N SER A 167 9.44 0.34 -7.64
CA SER A 167 10.06 1.50 -8.29
C SER A 167 11.58 1.38 -8.43
N ALA A 168 12.03 0.74 -9.52
CA ALA A 168 13.34 1.06 -10.03
C ALA A 168 13.24 2.51 -10.48
N GLU A 169 13.68 3.41 -9.60
CA GLU A 169 14.28 4.65 -10.02
C GLU A 169 15.18 4.28 -11.20
N SER A 170 14.80 4.75 -12.38
CA SER A 170 15.59 4.64 -13.58
C SER A 170 16.90 5.34 -13.28
N THR A 171 17.90 4.55 -12.87
CA THR A 171 19.30 4.89 -13.01
C THR A 171 19.46 5.42 -14.44
N PRO A 172 19.81 6.69 -14.66
CA PRO A 172 20.40 7.03 -15.94
C PRO A 172 21.68 6.22 -15.99
N GLU A 173 21.67 5.21 -16.84
CA GLU A 173 22.80 4.41 -17.26
C GLU A 173 23.94 5.38 -17.61
N ALA A 174 24.85 5.58 -16.65
CA ALA A 174 26.11 6.24 -16.91
C ALA A 174 26.87 5.31 -17.85
N THR A 175 26.67 5.58 -19.15
CA THR A 175 27.52 5.11 -20.23
C THR A 175 28.97 5.27 -19.78
N PRO A 176 29.81 4.23 -19.82
CA PRO A 176 31.23 4.43 -19.59
C PRO A 176 31.73 5.34 -20.70
N GLU A 177 32.07 6.58 -20.33
CA GLU A 177 32.79 7.51 -21.19
C GLU A 177 34.13 6.84 -21.51
N VAL A 178 34.18 6.24 -22.70
CA VAL A 178 35.40 5.79 -23.34
C VAL A 178 36.27 7.03 -23.50
N THR A 179 37.33 7.10 -22.70
CA THR A 179 38.42 8.06 -22.85
C THR A 179 38.82 8.13 -24.32
N PRO A 180 38.71 9.30 -24.98
CA PRO A 180 39.24 9.46 -26.32
C PRO A 180 40.75 9.38 -26.29
N ASP A 181 41.23 8.36 -26.98
CA ASP A 181 42.54 8.17 -27.55
C ASP A 181 43.26 9.51 -27.80
N ALA A 182 44.36 9.72 -27.10
CA ALA A 182 45.24 10.86 -27.32
C ALA A 182 45.93 10.67 -28.67
N ALA A 183 45.86 11.72 -29.49
CA ALA A 183 46.28 11.82 -30.87
C ALA A 183 47.65 11.18 -31.21
N PRO A 184 47.82 10.72 -32.47
CA PRO A 184 49.08 10.19 -32.95
C PRO A 184 50.04 11.36 -33.22
N GLU A 185 51.14 11.43 -32.47
CA GLU A 185 52.27 12.28 -32.84
C GLU A 185 53.23 11.45 -33.68
N ALA A 186 53.29 11.79 -34.97
CA ALA A 186 54.19 11.20 -35.93
C ALA A 186 55.65 11.54 -35.59
N THR A 187 56.53 10.54 -35.57
CA THR A 187 57.96 10.73 -35.85
C THR A 187 58.48 9.48 -36.57
N PRO A 188 58.95 9.60 -37.83
CA PRO A 188 59.41 8.45 -38.59
C PRO A 188 60.76 7.93 -38.07
N GLU A 189 60.80 6.60 -37.97
CA GLU A 189 61.93 5.74 -37.68
C GLU A 189 63.02 5.87 -38.78
N VAL A 190 64.22 6.27 -38.37
CA VAL A 190 65.43 6.15 -39.18
C VAL A 190 65.94 4.72 -39.03
N THR A 191 65.88 3.95 -40.12
CA THR A 191 66.74 2.76 -40.29
C THR A 191 67.26 2.75 -41.73
N ALA A 192 68.57 2.68 -41.83
CA ALA A 192 69.35 2.65 -43.06
C ALA A 192 69.34 1.26 -43.72
N GLU A 193 69.29 1.28 -45.06
CA GLU A 193 69.89 0.37 -46.07
C GLU A 193 69.71 -1.17 -45.97
N PRO A 194 69.59 -1.89 -47.12
CA PRO A 194 70.74 -2.03 -48.03
C PRO A 194 70.46 -1.94 -49.54
N ALA A 195 71.55 -1.62 -50.22
CA ALA A 195 71.87 -1.69 -51.64
C ALA A 195 71.19 -2.78 -52.49
N SER A 196 70.94 -2.41 -53.75
CA SER A 196 70.90 -3.32 -54.91
C SER A 196 71.65 -2.63 -56.05
N GLY A 197 72.84 -3.14 -56.35
CA GLY A 197 73.77 -2.69 -57.39
C GLY A 197 75.08 -3.46 -57.30
#